data_AF-A0A1G8NWP9-F1
#
_entry.id   AF-A0A1G8NWP9-F1
#
_cell.length_a   1.000
_cell.length_b   1.000
_cell.length_c   1.000
_cell.angle_alpha   90.00
_cell.angle_beta   90.00
_cell.angle_gamma   90.00
#
_symmetry.space_group_name_H-M   'P 1'
#
loop_
_entity.id
_entity.type
_entity.pdbx_description
1 polymer ?
#
loop_
_entity_poly.entity_id
_entity_poly.type
_entity_poly.pdbx_seq_one_letter_code
_entity_poly.pdbx_strand_id
1 'polypeptide(L)'
;MVPKLETTVITETSLTEHHVHWTRLRRDLHAHPELRFEEHGTADVVARELEKLGYTVSRGLGGTGVVASLPGANPDRGIVLRAS
;
A
#
# COMPACT_ATOMS: atom_id res chain seq x y z
N MET A 1 26.45 8.18 -6.03
CA MET A 1 26.58 8.16 -4.56
C MET A 1 25.17 8.28 -3.99
N VAL A 2 24.56 7.15 -3.60
CA VAL A 2 23.20 7.12 -3.08
C VAL A 2 23.26 7.57 -1.61
N PRO A 3 22.43 8.51 -1.15
CA PRO A 3 22.43 8.93 0.24
C PRO A 3 22.13 7.71 1.13
N LYS A 4 22.90 7.51 2.20
CA LYS A 4 22.52 6.57 3.25
C LYS A 4 21.18 7.06 3.81
N LEU A 5 20.14 6.23 3.69
CA LEU A 5 18.89 6.45 4.41
C LEU A 5 19.28 6.53 5.89
N GLU A 6 19.18 7.71 6.50
CA GLU A 6 19.27 7.81 7.94
C GLU A 6 18.18 6.90 8.50
N THR A 7 18.57 5.95 9.36
CA THR A 7 17.63 5.05 10.01
C THR A 7 16.75 5.89 10.93
N THR A 8 15.70 6.49 10.39
CA THR A 8 14.59 7.02 11.17
C THR A 8 14.07 5.84 11.97
N VAL A 9 14.34 5.83 13.27
CA VAL A 9 13.72 4.90 14.19
C VAL A 9 12.23 5.14 14.07
N ILE A 10 11.51 4.21 13.43
CA ILE A 10 10.05 4.24 13.42
C ILE A 10 9.64 4.02 14.87
N THR A 11 9.26 5.10 15.55
CA THR A 11 8.75 5.03 16.91
C THR A 11 7.34 4.45 16.85
N GLU A 12 6.94 3.70 17.88
CA GLU A 12 5.60 3.09 18.00
C GLU A 12 4.47 4.13 17.84
N THR A 13 4.75 5.38 18.16
CA THR A 13 3.87 6.54 17.97
C THR A 13 3.46 6.75 16.50
N SER A 14 4.35 6.50 15.54
CA SER A 14 4.09 6.73 14.11
C SER A 14 2.91 5.91 13.58
N LEU A 15 2.76 4.65 14.01
CA LEU A 15 1.64 3.82 13.58
C LEU A 15 0.31 4.26 14.22
N THR A 16 0.37 4.77 15.44
CA THR A 16 -0.81 5.22 16.19
C THR A 16 -1.45 6.44 15.53
N GLU A 17 -0.64 7.35 14.98
CA GLU A 17 -1.11 8.55 14.26
C GLU A 17 -2.00 8.19 13.04
N HIS A 18 -1.70 7.07 12.37
CA HIS A 18 -2.46 6.61 11.22
C HIS A 18 -3.69 5.76 11.56
N HIS A 19 -3.86 5.34 12.82
CA HIS A 19 -4.91 4.40 13.23
C HIS A 19 -6.33 4.89 12.89
N VAL A 20 -6.59 6.20 13.05
CA VAL A 20 -7.88 6.80 12.71
C VAL A 20 -8.17 6.67 11.22
N HIS A 21 -7.18 6.91 10.36
CA HIS A 21 -7.31 6.78 8.91
C HIS A 21 -7.59 5.35 8.49
N TRP A 22 -6.77 4.38 8.95
CA TRP A 22 -6.97 2.97 8.60
C TRP A 22 -8.29 2.40 9.13
N THR A 23 -8.73 2.84 10.30
CA THR A 23 -10.05 2.45 10.83
C THR A 23 -11.18 2.93 9.92
N ARG A 24 -11.09 4.17 9.40
CA ARG A 24 -12.07 4.71 8.45
C ARG A 24 -12.02 3.96 7.12
N LEU A 25 -10.83 3.75 6.59
CA LEU A 25 -10.61 2.99 5.35
C LEU A 25 -11.22 1.58 5.42
N ARG A 26 -10.95 0.86 6.51
CA ARG A 26 -11.53 -0.47 6.75
C ARG A 26 -13.07 -0.43 6.81
N ARG A 27 -13.64 0.56 7.49
CA ARG A 27 -15.11 0.70 7.60
C ARG A 27 -15.74 1.01 6.24
N ASP A 28 -15.10 1.84 5.44
CA ASP A 28 -15.54 2.19 4.09
C ASP A 28 -15.51 0.98 3.15
N LEU A 29 -14.39 0.27 3.08
CA LEU A 29 -14.28 -0.97 2.29
C LEU A 29 -15.25 -2.06 2.77
N HIS A 30 -15.50 -2.15 4.07
CA HIS A 30 -16.47 -3.10 4.62
C HIS A 30 -17.93 -2.71 4.33
N ALA A 31 -18.23 -1.42 4.20
CA ALA A 31 -19.56 -0.94 3.84
C ALA A 31 -19.85 -1.11 2.34
N HIS A 32 -18.80 -1.21 1.51
CA HIS A 32 -18.89 -1.34 0.05
C HIS A 32 -18.19 -2.62 -0.46
N PRO A 33 -18.68 -3.82 -0.10
CA PRO A 33 -18.08 -5.06 -0.59
C PRO A 33 -18.32 -5.22 -2.10
N GLU A 34 -17.30 -5.67 -2.81
CA GLU A 34 -17.37 -6.00 -4.24
C GLU A 34 -17.32 -7.52 -4.46
N LEU A 35 -17.79 -7.97 -5.62
CA LEU A 35 -17.78 -9.38 -6.00
C LEU A 35 -16.40 -9.82 -6.49
N ARG A 36 -16.18 -11.14 -6.46
CA ARG A 36 -14.96 -11.73 -7.00
C ARG A 36 -14.76 -11.31 -8.46
N PHE A 37 -13.58 -10.80 -8.78
CA PHE A 37 -13.16 -10.31 -10.10
C PHE A 37 -13.76 -8.97 -10.54
N GLU A 38 -14.56 -8.33 -9.70
CA GLU A 38 -15.23 -7.06 -9.96
C GLU A 38 -14.79 -5.97 -8.96
N GLU A 39 -13.68 -6.18 -8.25
CA GLU A 39 -13.16 -5.30 -7.20
C GLU A 39 -12.50 -4.01 -7.72
N HIS A 40 -13.14 -3.34 -8.68
CA HIS A 40 -12.61 -2.16 -9.36
C HIS A 40 -12.45 -0.98 -8.39
N GLY A 41 -13.46 -0.73 -7.55
CA GLY A 41 -13.44 0.34 -6.55
C GLY A 41 -12.41 0.08 -5.46
N THR A 42 -12.30 -1.16 -4.98
CA THR A 42 -11.29 -1.58 -3.99
C THR A 42 -9.89 -1.42 -4.57
N ALA A 43 -9.67 -1.84 -5.82
CA ALA A 43 -8.40 -1.65 -6.51
C ALA A 43 -8.03 -0.17 -6.68
N ASP A 44 -9.01 0.70 -6.98
CA ASP A 44 -8.82 2.17 -7.04
C ASP A 44 -8.41 2.75 -5.70
N VAL A 45 -9.07 2.33 -4.62
CA VAL A 45 -8.73 2.77 -3.26
C VAL A 45 -7.30 2.37 -2.91
N VAL A 46 -6.93 1.10 -3.12
CA VAL A 46 -5.59 0.59 -2.80
C VAL A 46 -4.51 1.32 -3.62
N ALA A 47 -4.72 1.48 -4.93
CA ALA A 47 -3.76 2.16 -5.79
C ALA A 47 -3.52 3.61 -5.34
N ARG A 48 -4.59 4.37 -5.09
CA ARG A 48 -4.49 5.75 -4.61
C ARG A 48 -3.76 5.87 -3.28
N GLU A 49 -4.03 4.98 -2.32
CA GLU A 49 -3.36 5.04 -1.02
C GLU A 49 -1.86 4.72 -1.14
N LEU A 50 -1.47 3.77 -2.00
CA LEU A 50 -0.07 3.44 -2.28
C LEU A 50 0.65 4.55 -3.04
N GLU A 51 0.00 5.18 -4.02
CA GLU A 51 0.54 6.34 -4.76
C GLU A 51 0.81 7.53 -3.83
N LYS A 52 -0.13 7.83 -2.91
CA LYS A 52 0.06 8.90 -1.90
C LYS A 52 1.26 8.65 -0.99
N LEU A 53 1.59 7.40 -0.73
CA LEU A 53 2.75 6.99 0.05
C LEU A 53 4.06 7.02 -0.77
N GLY A 54 4.01 7.36 -2.05
CA GLY A 54 5.17 7.48 -2.93
C GLY A 54 5.60 6.18 -3.61
N TYR A 55 4.76 5.15 -3.60
CA TYR A 55 5.05 3.91 -4.32
C TYR A 55 4.82 4.08 -5.83
N THR A 56 5.60 3.33 -6.63
CA THR A 56 5.28 3.13 -8.05
C THR A 56 4.25 2.01 -8.17
N VAL A 57 3.05 2.32 -8.65
CA VAL A 57 1.92 1.39 -8.69
C VAL A 57 1.66 0.88 -10.12
N SER A 58 1.50 -0.43 -10.25
CA SER A 58 1.05 -1.13 -11.44
C SER A 58 -0.32 -1.74 -11.19
N ARG A 59 -1.26 -1.54 -12.12
CA ARG A 59 -2.68 -1.93 -12.00
C ARG A 59 -3.08 -2.83 -13.17
N GLY A 60 -4.23 -3.50 -13.04
CA GLY A 60 -4.77 -4.33 -14.13
C GLY A 60 -4.24 -5.76 -14.17
N LEU A 61 -3.56 -6.20 -13.11
CA LEU A 61 -2.92 -7.52 -13.05
C LEU A 61 -3.98 -8.58 -12.77
N GLY A 62 -4.26 -9.44 -13.76
CA GLY A 62 -5.32 -10.45 -13.62
C GLY A 62 -6.72 -9.84 -13.42
N GLY A 63 -6.98 -8.66 -14.00
CA GLY A 63 -8.23 -7.92 -13.84
C GLY A 63 -8.06 -6.74 -12.88
N THR A 64 -8.33 -6.96 -11.60
CA THR A 64 -8.35 -5.91 -10.56
C THR A 64 -7.08 -5.85 -9.71
N GLY A 65 -6.08 -6.69 -10.00
CA GLY A 65 -4.86 -6.76 -9.20
C GLY A 65 -4.00 -5.49 -9.25
N VAL A 66 -3.43 -5.14 -8.09
CA VAL A 66 -2.55 -4.00 -7.87
C VAL A 66 -1.23 -4.49 -7.27
N VAL A 67 -0.11 -4.05 -7.82
CA VAL A 67 1.24 -4.26 -7.27
C VAL A 67 1.92 -2.91 -7.14
N ALA A 68 2.55 -2.68 -5.99
CA ALA A 68 3.29 -1.45 -5.71
C ALA A 68 4.76 -1.78 -5.40
N SER A 69 5.66 -0.97 -5.92
CA SER A 69 7.11 -1.12 -5.73
C SER A 69 7.70 0.13 -5.08
N LEU A 70 8.53 -0.09 -4.06
CA LEU A 70 9.37 0.92 -3.42
C LEU A 70 10.81 0.43 -3.47
N PRO A 71 11.67 0.97 -4.36
CA PRO A 71 13.06 0.58 -4.46
C PRO A 71 13.82 0.88 -3.16
N GLY A 72 14.41 -0.16 -2.57
CA GLY A 72 15.31 -0.03 -1.43
C GLY A 72 16.74 0.33 -1.86
N ALA A 73 17.62 0.54 -0.88
CA ALA A 73 19.03 0.86 -1.14
C ALA A 73 19.85 -0.32 -1.71
N ASN A 74 19.44 -1.56 -1.44
CA ASN A 74 20.08 -2.77 -1.95
C ASN A 74 19.20 -3.42 -3.02
N PRO A 75 19.61 -3.43 -4.30
CA PRO A 75 18.82 -4.03 -5.38
C PRO A 75 18.80 -5.57 -5.36
N ASP A 76 19.71 -6.23 -4.64
CA ASP A 76 19.86 -7.69 -4.66
C ASP A 76 18.94 -8.41 -3.65
N ARG A 77 18.22 -7.65 -2.82
CA ARG A 77 17.34 -8.19 -1.77
C ARG A 77 16.01 -7.44 -1.75
N GLY A 78 14.91 -8.19 -1.70
CA GLY A 78 13.56 -7.64 -1.63
C GLY A 78 12.66 -8.44 -0.69
N ILE A 79 11.60 -7.80 -0.22
CA ILE A 79 10.51 -8.41 0.54
C ILE A 79 9.23 -8.13 -0.23
N VAL A 80 8.37 -9.15 -0.34
CA VAL A 80 7.01 -9.00 -0.89
C VAL A 80 6.02 -9.14 0.24
N LEU A 81 5.16 -8.14 0.40
CA LEU A 81 4.00 -8.19 1.29
C LEU A 81 2.75 -8.38 0.43
N ARG A 82 1.87 -9.28 0.85
CA ARG A 82 0.63 -9.60 0.14
C ARG A 82 -0.54 -9.63 1.11
N ALA A 83 -1.64 -8.99 0.72
CA ALA A 83 -2.92 -9.02 1.41
C ALA A 83 -4.04 -9.34 0.41
N SER A 84 -5.14 -9.91 0.89
CA SER A 84 -6.36 -10.24 0.13
C SER A 84 -7.59 -10.17 1.00
#